data_AF-A0A2N3R7H5-F1
#
_entry.id   AF-A0A2N3R7H5-F1
#
_cell.length_a   1.000
_cell.length_b   1.000
_cell.length_c   1.000
_cell.angle_alpha   90.00
_cell.angle_beta   90.00
_cell.angle_gamma   90.00
#
_symmetry.space_group_name_H-M   'P 1'
#
loop_
_entity.id
_entity.type
_entity.pdbx_description
1 polymer ?
#
loop_
_entity_poly.entity_id
_entity_poly.type
_entity_poly.pdbx_seq_one_letter_code
_entity_poly.pdbx_strand_id
1 'polypeptide(L)'
;MDISDETMLRLLQSAMYGEAIGDALGVPYEGRARDTFTCITMTGSEAAGIPAGTFSDDTSMALATLDSLMHRDGVVDPDDLRERYRDWLFDGKYTADGAAFGVGRTTYRALRTDHGLDGERDNGNGALMRSIPLAFFGVSDDDVRAMSAVTHAHETSMDACVRYVRAARALIRGASTREAAAVAGEDGVWLVPRSQIESSGYVLHTLRAALWCLTTTDSYRDCVLTAVNLGGDADTTAAVAGALAGMVYGFEDEREERDGRGIPGEWDDALRGWRIIAAVVCGAPLDVEDWDAELAGSALGGPEALTAQSARDFGDDRSRAALLQADPERREALFGEAARWFASGVELGDAQCATNLGVMYLYGHVRAQDPDFAAAACFERGEQLGSAESACYLGDMHRDGRGWPADRGAAADCYERAYELCKEQMDLDNAHDRPIIAMIHLRMGQAAEWELADLRRAGSLNAEACHVVRERAYRHYRAAYALATRAVESGLRMYSKEVAIAANGMDRTCGEER
;
A
#
# COMPACT_ATOMS: atom_id res chain seq x y z
N MET A 1 27.17 -5.18 -1.46
CA MET A 1 26.78 -6.17 -0.44
C MET A 1 25.45 -6.73 -0.93
N ASP A 2 25.25 -8.04 -0.87
CA ASP A 2 24.13 -8.71 -1.54
C ASP A 2 22.86 -8.58 -0.69
N ILE A 3 21.81 -7.95 -1.22
CA ILE A 3 20.52 -7.79 -0.54
C ILE A 3 19.76 -9.13 -0.46
N SER A 4 20.29 -10.19 -1.10
CA SER A 4 19.81 -11.57 -0.93
C SER A 4 20.02 -12.14 0.48
N ASP A 5 20.72 -11.45 1.38
CA ASP A 5 20.83 -11.82 2.79
C ASP A 5 19.52 -11.47 3.51
N GLU A 6 18.78 -12.50 3.92
CA GLU A 6 17.51 -12.39 4.64
C GLU A 6 17.62 -11.47 5.87
N THR A 7 18.77 -11.45 6.55
CA THR A 7 19.02 -10.58 7.70
C THR A 7 19.07 -9.12 7.29
N MET A 8 19.70 -8.82 6.15
CA MET A 8 19.83 -7.46 5.62
C MET A 8 18.48 -6.94 5.11
N LEU A 9 17.71 -7.81 4.44
CA LEU A 9 16.37 -7.47 3.97
C LEU A 9 15.42 -7.13 5.14
N ARG A 10 15.46 -7.93 6.23
CA ARG A 10 14.68 -7.62 7.44
C ARG A 10 15.11 -6.32 8.12
N LEU A 11 16.41 -6.03 8.14
CA LEU A 11 16.92 -4.75 8.64
C LEU A 11 16.47 -3.57 7.76
N LEU A 12 16.47 -3.73 6.44
CA LEU A 12 15.94 -2.74 5.50
C LEU A 12 14.44 -2.51 5.72
N GLN A 13 13.65 -3.58 5.86
CA GLN A 13 12.23 -3.51 6.20
C GLN A 13 12.02 -2.74 7.51
N SER A 14 12.76 -3.10 8.56
CA SER A 14 12.67 -2.44 9.86
C SER A 14 13.03 -0.94 9.78
N ALA A 15 14.01 -0.58 8.94
CA ALA A 15 14.36 0.81 8.71
C ALA A 15 13.25 1.58 7.97
N MET A 16 12.73 1.03 6.87
CA MET A 16 11.72 1.70 6.05
C MET A 16 10.38 1.85 6.77
N TYR A 17 9.92 0.79 7.45
CA TYR A 17 8.70 0.87 8.28
C TYR A 17 8.90 1.74 9.52
N GLY A 18 10.09 1.68 10.13
CA GLY A 18 10.44 2.56 11.23
C GLY A 18 10.40 4.04 10.84
N GLU A 19 10.91 4.37 9.65
CA GLU A 19 10.82 5.72 9.10
C GLU A 19 9.36 6.13 8.86
N ALA A 20 8.59 5.29 8.16
CA ALA A 20 7.21 5.57 7.80
C ALA A 20 6.26 5.77 8.99
N ILE A 21 6.42 4.96 10.03
CA ILE A 21 5.66 5.11 11.28
C ILE A 21 6.08 6.39 12.00
N GLY A 22 7.37 6.71 12.01
CA GLY A 22 7.88 7.95 12.59
C GLY A 22 7.31 9.21 11.92
N ASP A 23 7.38 9.25 10.60
CA ASP A 23 6.76 10.25 9.74
C ASP A 23 5.26 10.40 10.05
N ALA A 24 4.48 9.33 9.89
CA ALA A 24 3.03 9.36 10.07
C ALA A 24 2.59 9.78 11.50
N LEU A 25 3.39 9.48 12.53
CA LEU A 25 3.16 9.96 13.90
C LEU A 25 3.42 11.46 14.07
N GLY A 26 4.39 12.01 13.32
CA GLY A 26 4.78 13.41 13.40
C GLY A 26 3.90 14.36 12.59
N VAL A 27 3.32 13.91 11.47
CA VAL A 27 2.49 14.73 10.56
C VAL A 27 1.42 15.58 11.27
N PRO A 28 0.63 15.07 12.25
CA PRO A 28 -0.37 15.90 12.95
C PRO A 28 0.21 17.03 13.80
N TYR A 29 1.52 17.00 14.05
CA TYR A 29 2.23 17.91 14.95
C TYR A 29 3.27 18.78 14.25
N GLU A 30 3.40 18.66 12.93
CA GLU A 30 4.29 19.47 12.11
C GLU A 30 4.09 20.98 12.38
N GLY A 31 5.20 21.69 12.61
CA GLY A 31 5.25 23.12 12.90
C GLY A 31 4.80 23.53 14.30
N ARG A 32 4.30 22.61 15.15
CA ARG A 32 3.82 22.95 16.49
C ARG A 32 4.97 23.18 17.46
N ALA A 33 4.86 24.21 18.29
CA ALA A 33 5.87 24.50 19.29
C ALA A 33 5.97 23.38 20.35
N ARG A 34 7.20 23.09 20.76
CA ARG A 34 7.50 22.13 21.83
C ARG A 34 6.65 22.38 23.08
N ASP A 35 6.21 21.31 23.73
CA ASP A 35 5.43 21.32 24.98
C ASP A 35 4.04 21.99 24.88
N THR A 36 3.58 22.34 23.67
CA THR A 36 2.19 22.80 23.42
C THR A 36 1.23 21.66 23.06
N PHE A 37 1.73 20.43 23.02
CA PHE A 37 1.01 19.22 22.70
C PHE A 37 1.66 18.01 23.34
N THR A 38 0.98 16.87 23.25
CA THR A 38 1.57 15.58 23.60
C THR A 38 1.10 14.54 22.60
N CYS A 39 2.03 13.98 21.83
CA CYS A 39 1.80 12.79 21.02
C CYS A 39 1.95 11.56 21.90
N ILE A 40 0.92 10.70 21.91
CA ILE A 40 0.92 9.44 22.68
C ILE A 40 0.62 8.22 21.80
N THR A 41 0.05 8.43 20.62
CA THR A 41 -0.31 7.38 19.66
C THR A 41 -0.56 7.98 18.28
N MET A 42 -0.74 7.12 17.28
CA MET A 42 -1.01 7.48 15.91
C MET A 42 -2.38 8.15 15.77
N THR A 43 -2.37 9.36 15.24
CA THR A 43 -3.59 10.17 15.00
C THR A 43 -3.49 10.82 13.63
N GLY A 44 -4.61 11.31 13.11
CA GLY A 44 -4.65 12.10 11.88
C GLY A 44 -4.67 13.60 12.19
N SER A 45 -4.56 14.42 11.14
CA SER A 45 -4.77 15.86 11.21
C SER A 45 -6.14 16.22 10.61
N GLU A 46 -7.15 16.37 11.47
CA GLU A 46 -8.50 16.78 11.01
C GLU A 46 -8.46 18.14 10.31
N ALA A 47 -7.65 19.08 10.81
CA ALA A 47 -7.52 20.42 10.25
C ALA A 47 -6.93 20.42 8.83
N ALA A 48 -6.04 19.47 8.53
CA ALA A 48 -5.43 19.31 7.21
C ALA A 48 -6.15 18.26 6.34
N GLY A 49 -7.16 17.56 6.88
CA GLY A 49 -7.85 16.47 6.19
C GLY A 49 -6.99 15.22 5.98
N ILE A 50 -5.98 15.01 6.83
CA ILE A 50 -5.02 13.89 6.72
C ILE A 50 -5.46 12.76 7.67
N PRO A 51 -5.81 11.56 7.17
CA PRO A 51 -6.15 10.41 8.01
C PRO A 51 -5.00 9.95 8.91
N ALA A 52 -5.33 9.30 10.02
CA ALA A 52 -4.31 8.67 10.87
C ALA A 52 -3.48 7.65 10.09
N GLY A 53 -2.17 7.63 10.34
CA GLY A 53 -1.23 6.71 9.68
C GLY A 53 -0.81 7.11 8.28
N THR A 54 -1.15 8.31 7.81
CA THR A 54 -0.69 8.82 6.51
C THR A 54 0.70 9.45 6.68
N PHE A 55 1.70 8.91 5.99
CA PHE A 55 3.06 9.46 5.91
C PHE A 55 3.19 10.56 4.84
N SER A 56 4.21 11.41 4.94
CA SER A 56 4.44 12.64 4.16
C SER A 56 5.43 12.45 2.98
N ASP A 57 6.07 13.54 2.56
CA ASP A 57 7.19 13.52 1.64
C ASP A 57 8.43 12.81 2.18
N ASP A 58 8.64 12.76 3.49
CA ASP A 58 9.76 12.06 4.12
C ASP A 58 9.84 10.62 3.61
N THR A 59 8.79 9.84 3.89
CA THR A 59 8.70 8.43 3.51
C THR A 59 8.58 8.27 2.00
N SER A 60 7.75 9.10 1.34
CA SER A 60 7.52 8.98 -0.10
C SER A 60 8.82 9.14 -0.90
N MET A 61 9.66 10.11 -0.53
CA MET A 61 10.93 10.34 -1.20
C MET A 61 12.00 9.31 -0.80
N ALA A 62 11.94 8.75 0.42
CA ALA A 62 12.79 7.64 0.82
C ALA A 62 12.49 6.38 -0.02
N LEU A 63 11.21 6.09 -0.23
CA LEU A 63 10.74 5.02 -1.12
C LEU A 63 11.19 5.25 -2.56
N ALA A 64 11.09 6.47 -3.09
CA ALA A 64 11.62 6.81 -4.41
C ALA A 64 13.14 6.58 -4.52
N THR A 65 13.88 6.85 -3.44
CA THR A 65 15.33 6.62 -3.38
C THR A 65 15.65 5.13 -3.35
N LEU A 66 14.93 4.35 -2.55
CA LEU A 66 15.09 2.90 -2.49
C LEU A 66 14.72 2.23 -3.82
N ASP A 67 13.62 2.66 -4.44
CA ASP A 67 13.14 2.16 -5.72
C ASP A 67 14.15 2.41 -6.86
N SER A 68 14.79 3.59 -6.87
CA SER A 68 15.91 3.89 -7.75
C SER A 68 17.07 2.91 -7.54
N LEU A 69 17.52 2.75 -6.30
CA LEU A 69 18.64 1.86 -5.99
C LEU A 69 18.35 0.41 -6.37
N MET A 70 17.13 -0.08 -6.15
CA MET A 70 16.73 -1.45 -6.53
C MET A 70 16.73 -1.64 -8.05
N HIS A 71 16.23 -0.67 -8.83
CA HIS A 71 16.16 -0.77 -10.30
C HIS A 71 17.47 -0.42 -11.03
N ARG A 72 18.42 0.19 -10.32
CA ARG A 72 19.73 0.59 -10.85
C ARG A 72 20.87 -0.26 -10.30
N ASP A 73 20.59 -1.47 -9.82
CA ASP A 73 21.58 -2.42 -9.28
C ASP A 73 22.47 -1.80 -8.17
N GLY A 74 21.86 -0.97 -7.32
CA GLY A 74 22.52 -0.26 -6.22
C GLY A 74 23.37 0.94 -6.65
N VAL A 75 23.30 1.36 -7.92
CA VAL A 75 23.97 2.55 -8.43
C VAL A 75 23.12 3.79 -8.15
N VAL A 76 23.75 4.83 -7.59
CA VAL A 76 23.10 6.15 -7.46
C VAL A 76 23.13 6.85 -8.80
N ASP A 77 21.95 7.03 -9.39
CA ASP A 77 21.75 7.77 -10.63
C ASP A 77 20.95 9.05 -10.32
N PRO A 78 21.59 10.23 -10.29
CA PRO A 78 20.92 11.48 -9.91
C PRO A 78 19.75 11.88 -10.83
N ASP A 79 19.77 11.45 -12.08
CA ASP A 79 18.70 11.77 -13.03
C ASP A 79 17.48 10.87 -12.80
N ASP A 80 17.69 9.55 -12.63
CA ASP A 80 16.61 8.61 -12.26
C ASP A 80 16.00 8.95 -10.89
N LEU A 81 16.83 9.31 -9.89
CA LEU A 81 16.34 9.79 -8.60
C LEU A 81 15.45 11.03 -8.76
N ARG A 82 15.86 11.98 -9.61
CA ARG A 82 15.10 13.20 -9.84
C ARG A 82 13.77 12.93 -10.54
N GLU A 83 13.75 12.02 -11.50
CA GLU A 83 12.53 11.58 -12.18
C GLU A 83 11.56 10.94 -11.18
N ARG A 84 12.01 10.02 -10.32
CA ARG A 84 11.15 9.41 -9.29
C ARG A 84 10.64 10.41 -8.26
N TYR A 85 11.46 11.39 -7.88
CA TYR A 85 11.01 12.49 -7.03
C TYR A 85 9.95 13.36 -7.72
N ARG A 86 9.99 13.48 -9.05
CA ARG A 86 8.94 14.16 -9.83
C ARG A 86 7.68 13.31 -9.95
N ASP A 87 7.80 12.00 -10.17
CA ASP A 87 6.65 11.07 -10.15
C ASP A 87 5.90 11.17 -8.81
N TRP A 88 6.65 11.24 -7.70
CA TRP A 88 6.07 11.52 -6.40
C TRP A 88 5.33 12.86 -6.39
N LEU A 89 6.06 13.96 -6.65
CA LEU A 89 5.55 15.31 -6.45
C LEU A 89 4.37 15.68 -7.39
N PHE A 90 4.42 15.24 -8.64
CA PHE A 90 3.47 15.66 -9.68
C PHE A 90 2.42 14.60 -9.99
N ASP A 91 2.73 13.31 -9.79
CA ASP A 91 1.84 12.20 -10.15
C ASP A 91 1.34 11.41 -8.92
N GLY A 92 1.81 11.74 -7.72
CA GLY A 92 1.35 11.11 -6.47
C GLY A 92 1.87 9.70 -6.26
N LYS A 93 2.88 9.27 -7.02
CA LYS A 93 3.56 7.98 -6.82
C LYS A 93 4.22 7.95 -5.43
N TYR A 94 4.41 6.76 -4.87
CA TYR A 94 5.00 6.57 -3.53
C TYR A 94 4.15 7.11 -2.37
N THR A 95 2.92 7.60 -2.60
CA THR A 95 2.06 8.17 -1.55
C THR A 95 0.97 7.21 -1.13
N ALA A 96 0.61 7.22 0.16
CA ALA A 96 -0.43 6.33 0.68
C ALA A 96 -1.80 6.47 -0.04
N ASP A 97 -2.16 7.67 -0.48
CA ASP A 97 -3.50 8.02 -0.97
C ASP A 97 -3.52 8.62 -2.39
N GLY A 98 -2.42 8.48 -3.15
CA GLY A 98 -2.30 8.99 -4.51
C GLY A 98 -2.16 10.52 -4.61
N ALA A 99 -1.83 11.21 -3.52
CA ALA A 99 -1.67 12.65 -3.47
C ALA A 99 -0.43 13.04 -2.64
N ALA A 100 0.50 13.76 -3.26
CA ALA A 100 1.69 14.27 -2.57
C ALA A 100 1.37 15.49 -1.70
N PHE A 101 1.95 15.52 -0.50
CA PHE A 101 1.95 16.66 0.42
C PHE A 101 3.30 16.72 1.15
N GLY A 102 3.51 17.75 2.00
CA GLY A 102 4.75 17.90 2.79
C GLY A 102 5.91 18.61 2.07
N VAL A 103 5.90 18.66 0.73
CA VAL A 103 7.03 19.17 -0.07
C VAL A 103 7.65 20.49 0.43
N GLY A 104 8.90 20.40 0.87
CA GLY A 104 9.71 21.57 1.24
C GLY A 104 10.02 22.50 0.06
N ARG A 105 10.22 23.80 0.35
CA ARG A 105 10.48 24.83 -0.67
C ARG A 105 11.72 24.54 -1.53
N THR A 106 12.80 24.05 -0.91
CA THR A 106 14.05 23.71 -1.59
C THR A 106 13.82 22.55 -2.57
N THR A 107 13.19 21.48 -2.11
CA THR A 107 12.79 20.32 -2.93
C THR A 107 11.93 20.75 -4.10
N TYR A 108 10.83 21.48 -3.85
CA TYR A 108 9.92 21.94 -4.91
C TYR A 108 10.65 22.75 -5.99
N ARG A 109 11.50 23.70 -5.58
CA ARG A 109 12.26 24.52 -6.53
C ARG A 109 13.23 23.68 -7.34
N ALA A 110 14.01 22.83 -6.68
CA ALA A 110 15.01 22.01 -7.34
C ALA A 110 14.40 21.06 -8.38
N LEU A 111 13.30 20.39 -8.05
CA LEU A 111 12.62 19.48 -8.97
C LEU A 111 12.00 20.22 -10.16
N ARG A 112 11.49 21.44 -9.94
CA ARG A 112 10.91 22.28 -11.00
C ARG A 112 11.97 22.88 -11.92
N THR A 113 13.15 23.22 -11.40
CA THR A 113 14.23 23.84 -12.18
C THR A 113 15.30 22.87 -12.64
N ASP A 114 15.16 21.58 -12.32
CA ASP A 114 16.13 20.54 -12.66
C ASP A 114 17.52 20.78 -12.07
N HIS A 115 17.58 21.40 -10.88
CA HIS A 115 18.83 21.89 -10.31
C HIS A 115 18.78 21.90 -8.78
N GLY A 116 19.63 21.11 -8.13
CA GLY A 116 19.78 21.14 -6.68
C GLY A 116 20.29 22.49 -6.20
N LEU A 117 19.72 22.99 -5.10
CA LEU A 117 20.04 24.31 -4.58
C LEU A 117 21.19 24.24 -3.58
N ASP A 118 22.14 25.17 -3.70
CA ASP A 118 23.39 25.20 -2.94
C ASP A 118 23.54 26.45 -2.06
N GLY A 119 22.46 27.21 -1.84
CA GLY A 119 22.48 28.39 -0.99
C GLY A 119 22.45 28.06 0.51
N GLU A 120 22.97 28.96 1.34
CA GLU A 120 22.99 28.81 2.81
C GLU A 120 21.58 28.54 3.40
N ARG A 121 20.55 29.14 2.79
CA ARG A 121 19.14 28.98 3.19
C ARG A 121 18.45 27.73 2.61
N ASP A 122 19.16 26.97 1.79
CA ASP A 122 18.67 25.75 1.18
C ASP A 122 19.07 24.51 1.98
N ASN A 123 19.68 24.67 3.17
CA ASN A 123 20.09 23.58 4.07
C ASN A 123 18.94 22.92 4.86
N GLY A 124 17.82 22.68 4.17
CA GLY A 124 16.72 21.90 4.70
C GLY A 124 17.10 20.43 4.97
N ASN A 125 16.32 19.77 5.83
CA ASN A 125 16.39 18.34 6.11
C ASN A 125 15.83 17.45 4.97
N GLY A 126 15.26 18.03 3.92
CA GLY A 126 14.61 17.29 2.84
C GLY A 126 15.47 16.26 2.12
N ALA A 127 16.80 16.40 2.12
CA ALA A 127 17.71 15.37 1.59
C ALA A 127 18.06 14.28 2.62
N LEU A 128 18.09 14.64 3.90
CA LEU A 128 18.42 13.74 5.00
C LEU A 128 17.34 12.68 5.20
N MET A 129 16.06 13.10 5.20
CA MET A 129 14.91 12.21 5.44
C MET A 129 14.91 11.01 4.50
N ARG A 130 15.26 11.20 3.23
CA ARG A 130 15.22 10.14 2.21
C ARG A 130 16.51 9.36 2.01
N SER A 131 17.47 9.48 2.93
CA SER A 131 18.84 8.97 2.73
C SER A 131 19.10 7.60 3.36
N ILE A 132 18.21 7.07 4.21
CA ILE A 132 18.41 5.77 4.85
C ILE A 132 18.65 4.60 3.87
N PRO A 133 18.00 4.52 2.68
CA PRO A 133 18.18 3.38 1.78
C PRO A 133 19.65 3.15 1.40
N LEU A 134 20.43 4.23 1.26
CA LEU A 134 21.84 4.18 0.84
C LEU A 134 22.73 3.42 1.85
N ALA A 135 22.30 3.27 3.10
CA ALA A 135 23.04 2.49 4.10
C ALA A 135 23.16 1.01 3.73
N PHE A 136 22.20 0.48 2.97
CA PHE A 136 22.06 -0.94 2.62
C PHE A 136 22.78 -1.32 1.33
N PHE A 137 23.20 -0.33 0.52
CA PHE A 137 23.89 -0.55 -0.75
C PHE A 137 25.37 -0.22 -0.65
N GLY A 138 26.15 -0.76 -1.60
CA GLY A 138 27.61 -0.58 -1.70
C GLY A 138 28.05 0.81 -2.18
N VAL A 139 27.28 1.85 -1.88
CA VAL A 139 27.48 3.22 -2.39
C VAL A 139 28.54 3.98 -1.58
N SER A 140 29.32 4.82 -2.24
CA SER A 140 30.33 5.67 -1.63
C SER A 140 29.72 6.87 -0.91
N ASP A 141 30.52 7.62 -0.15
CA ASP A 141 30.05 8.90 0.40
C ASP A 141 29.72 9.90 -0.72
N ASP A 142 30.45 9.86 -1.85
CA ASP A 142 30.19 10.76 -2.98
C ASP A 142 28.86 10.45 -3.66
N ASP A 143 28.45 9.18 -3.68
CA ASP A 143 27.11 8.79 -4.12
C ASP A 143 26.02 9.32 -3.17
N VAL A 144 26.26 9.30 -1.85
CA VAL A 144 25.33 9.92 -0.88
C VAL A 144 25.24 11.43 -1.09
N ARG A 145 26.36 12.10 -1.36
CA ARG A 145 26.37 13.52 -1.73
C ARG A 145 25.61 13.77 -3.04
N ALA A 146 25.76 12.88 -4.02
CA ALA A 146 25.06 12.99 -5.31
C ALA A 146 23.55 12.88 -5.15
N MET A 147 23.04 11.94 -4.34
CA MET A 147 21.61 11.85 -4.00
C MET A 147 21.11 13.12 -3.31
N SER A 148 21.88 13.64 -2.34
CA SER A 148 21.52 14.88 -1.64
C SER A 148 21.44 16.05 -2.62
N ALA A 149 22.45 16.20 -3.49
CA ALA A 149 22.57 17.25 -4.49
C ALA A 149 21.50 17.23 -5.59
N VAL A 150 20.67 16.17 -5.68
CA VAL A 150 19.47 16.20 -6.55
C VAL A 150 18.55 17.36 -6.16
N THR A 151 18.43 17.68 -4.87
CA THR A 151 17.64 18.84 -4.41
C THR A 151 18.36 19.79 -3.46
N HIS A 152 19.25 19.29 -2.60
CA HIS A 152 20.03 20.06 -1.63
C HIS A 152 21.53 19.86 -1.89
N ALA A 153 22.11 20.73 -2.72
CA ALA A 153 23.50 20.65 -3.18
C ALA A 153 24.49 21.40 -2.28
N HIS A 154 24.02 22.03 -1.20
CA HIS A 154 24.90 22.69 -0.23
C HIS A 154 25.69 21.66 0.59
N GLU A 155 26.98 21.94 0.83
CA GLU A 155 27.93 21.03 1.50
C GLU A 155 27.41 20.50 2.85
N THR A 156 26.78 21.37 3.64
CA THR A 156 26.19 20.98 4.93
C THR A 156 25.09 19.93 4.81
N SER A 157 24.14 20.06 3.88
CA SER A 157 23.12 19.02 3.64
C SER A 157 23.74 17.72 3.13
N MET A 158 24.68 17.81 2.20
CA MET A 158 25.38 16.65 1.66
C MET A 158 26.16 15.88 2.74
N ASP A 159 26.90 16.59 3.59
CA ASP A 159 27.68 16.00 4.68
C ASP A 159 26.79 15.42 5.80
N ALA A 160 25.65 16.06 6.09
CA ALA A 160 24.69 15.52 7.04
C ALA A 160 24.11 14.17 6.57
N CYS A 161 23.78 14.02 5.28
CA CYS A 161 23.32 12.76 4.70
C CYS A 161 24.41 11.68 4.83
N VAL A 162 25.67 12.02 4.55
CA VAL A 162 26.82 11.11 4.72
C VAL A 162 26.95 10.64 6.17
N ARG A 163 26.85 11.55 7.14
CA ARG A 163 26.92 11.22 8.59
C ARG A 163 25.80 10.26 9.01
N TYR A 164 24.59 10.51 8.54
CA TYR A 164 23.43 9.66 8.83
C TYR A 164 23.59 8.24 8.25
N VAL A 165 23.95 8.14 6.98
CA VAL A 165 24.21 6.85 6.31
C VAL A 165 25.35 6.09 7.00
N ARG A 166 26.40 6.78 7.45
CA ARG A 166 27.49 6.17 8.23
C ARG A 166 27.05 5.66 9.60
N ALA A 167 26.15 6.39 10.28
CA ALA A 167 25.55 5.95 11.54
C ALA A 167 24.75 4.67 11.35
N ALA A 168 23.85 4.63 10.35
CA ALA A 168 23.08 3.45 9.98
C ALA A 168 23.99 2.26 9.64
N ARG A 169 25.04 2.48 8.84
CA ARG A 169 26.05 1.45 8.53
C ARG A 169 26.83 0.96 9.75
N ALA A 170 27.01 1.80 10.78
CA ALA A 170 27.62 1.36 12.03
C ALA A 170 26.67 0.41 12.79
N LEU A 171 25.37 0.73 12.84
CA LEU A 171 24.35 -0.14 13.44
C LEU A 171 24.26 -1.48 12.71
N ILE A 172 24.28 -1.49 11.37
CA ILE A 172 24.31 -2.72 10.55
C ILE A 172 25.51 -3.62 10.92
N ARG A 173 26.64 -3.01 11.30
CA ARG A 173 27.85 -3.73 11.75
C ARG A 173 27.83 -4.11 13.24
N GLY A 174 26.71 -3.90 13.93
CA GLY A 174 26.53 -4.24 15.34
C GLY A 174 27.08 -3.22 16.33
N ALA A 175 27.36 -1.98 15.90
CA ALA A 175 27.72 -0.91 16.83
C ALA A 175 26.53 -0.54 17.73
N SER A 176 26.81 -0.12 18.96
CA SER A 176 25.81 0.46 19.85
C SER A 176 25.27 1.78 19.31
N THR A 177 24.09 2.20 19.78
CA THR A 177 23.47 3.49 19.39
C THR A 177 24.40 4.69 19.65
N ARG A 178 25.18 4.65 20.74
CA ARG A 178 26.14 5.71 21.09
C ARG A 178 27.36 5.71 20.16
N GLU A 179 27.87 4.54 19.78
CA GLU A 179 28.95 4.45 18.79
C GLU A 179 28.49 4.93 17.41
N ALA A 180 27.25 4.60 17.01
CA ALA A 180 26.66 5.11 15.78
C ALA A 180 26.53 6.65 15.80
N ALA A 181 26.10 7.24 16.91
CA ALA A 181 26.07 8.69 17.08
C ALA A 181 27.47 9.33 17.01
N ALA A 182 28.48 8.70 17.63
CA ALA A 182 29.86 9.17 17.55
C ALA A 182 30.41 9.12 16.11
N VAL A 183 30.09 8.07 15.34
CA VAL A 183 30.43 7.96 13.91
C VAL A 183 29.78 9.06 13.08
N ALA A 184 28.57 9.49 13.45
CA ALA A 184 27.87 10.61 12.83
C ALA A 184 28.44 12.00 13.23
N GLY A 185 29.42 12.05 14.14
CA GLY A 185 29.98 13.29 14.67
C GLY A 185 29.18 13.90 15.83
N GLU A 186 28.24 13.15 16.42
CA GLU A 186 27.40 13.56 17.55
C GLU A 186 27.77 12.80 18.84
N ASP A 187 29.08 12.66 19.10
CA ASP A 187 29.57 12.03 20.33
C ASP A 187 29.11 12.80 21.58
N GLY A 188 28.66 12.06 22.58
CA GLY A 188 28.13 12.63 23.83
C GLY A 188 26.76 13.28 23.71
N VAL A 189 26.05 13.16 22.57
CA VAL A 189 24.74 13.80 22.38
C VAL A 189 23.73 13.39 23.47
N TRP A 190 23.77 12.16 23.96
CA TRP A 190 22.92 11.65 25.06
C TRP A 190 23.09 12.37 26.41
N LEU A 191 24.13 13.20 26.57
CA LEU A 191 24.34 14.03 27.77
C LEU A 191 23.68 15.42 27.64
N VAL A 192 23.24 15.79 26.44
CA VAL A 192 22.65 17.09 26.16
C VAL A 192 21.22 17.11 26.74
N PRO A 193 20.84 18.13 27.52
CA PRO A 193 19.49 18.22 28.05
C PRO A 193 18.49 18.47 26.91
N ARG A 194 17.29 17.90 27.01
CA ARG A 194 16.19 18.05 26.02
C ARG A 194 15.95 19.50 25.59
N SER A 195 16.07 20.46 26.51
CA SER A 195 15.86 21.89 26.23
C SER A 195 16.86 22.50 25.24
N GLN A 196 18.03 21.88 25.04
CA GLN A 196 19.06 22.31 24.10
C GLN A 196 19.06 21.51 22.78
N ILE A 197 18.18 20.52 22.67
CA ILE A 197 17.97 19.82 21.40
C ILE A 197 17.06 20.68 20.55
N GLU A 198 17.53 21.09 19.38
CA GLU A 198 16.73 21.83 18.40
C GLU A 198 16.10 20.85 17.42
N SER A 199 14.87 21.13 16.98
CA SER A 199 14.07 20.27 16.11
C SER A 199 13.37 21.11 15.04
N SER A 200 14.12 22.01 14.38
CA SER A 200 13.63 22.75 13.21
C SER A 200 14.02 22.03 11.93
N GLY A 201 13.47 22.42 10.78
CA GLY A 201 13.84 21.86 9.47
C GLY A 201 15.24 22.18 8.93
N TYR A 202 16.17 22.61 9.79
CA TYR A 202 17.58 22.70 9.45
C TYR A 202 18.23 21.35 9.64
N VAL A 203 18.93 20.87 8.61
CA VAL A 203 19.42 19.49 8.50
C VAL A 203 20.24 19.00 9.70
N LEU A 204 21.08 19.85 10.31
CA LEU A 204 21.89 19.45 11.47
C LEU A 204 21.07 19.36 12.76
N HIS A 205 20.01 20.16 12.89
CA HIS A 205 19.11 20.06 14.04
C HIS A 205 18.39 18.71 14.01
N THR A 206 17.84 18.34 12.85
CA THR A 206 17.18 17.03 12.64
C THR A 206 18.12 15.86 12.92
N LEU A 207 19.33 15.84 12.33
CA LEU A 207 20.29 14.75 12.53
C LEU A 207 20.64 14.58 14.02
N ARG A 208 20.98 15.70 14.68
CA ARG A 208 21.32 15.70 16.11
C ARG A 208 20.15 15.27 16.99
N ALA A 209 18.94 15.74 16.70
CA ALA A 209 17.74 15.38 17.44
C ALA A 209 17.41 13.89 17.30
N ALA A 210 17.49 13.34 16.09
CA ALA A 210 17.23 11.92 15.85
C ALA A 210 18.22 11.01 16.61
N LEU A 211 19.52 11.34 16.57
CA LEU A 211 20.54 10.61 17.33
C LEU A 211 20.40 10.81 18.84
N TRP A 212 19.96 11.98 19.29
CA TRP A 212 19.64 12.22 20.70
C TRP A 212 18.51 11.31 21.16
N CYS A 213 17.40 11.24 20.41
CA CYS A 213 16.28 10.35 20.70
C CYS A 213 16.77 8.89 20.78
N LEU A 214 17.46 8.41 19.75
CA LEU A 214 17.97 7.03 19.68
C LEU A 214 18.89 6.66 20.86
N THR A 215 19.69 7.60 21.36
CA THR A 215 20.69 7.34 22.40
C THR A 215 20.20 7.58 23.83
N THR A 216 18.99 8.12 23.98
CA THR A 216 18.37 8.44 25.29
C THR A 216 17.13 7.62 25.62
N THR A 217 16.64 6.82 24.67
CA THR A 217 15.51 5.90 24.84
C THR A 217 15.94 4.45 24.70
N ASP A 218 15.09 3.52 25.14
CA ASP A 218 15.37 2.07 25.16
C ASP A 218 14.31 1.23 24.44
N SER A 219 13.35 1.86 23.77
CA SER A 219 12.37 1.22 22.89
C SER A 219 12.14 2.05 21.62
N TYR A 220 11.63 1.41 20.56
CA TYR A 220 11.19 2.10 19.35
C TYR A 220 10.09 3.13 19.65
N ARG A 221 9.08 2.71 20.43
CA ARG A 221 7.97 3.58 20.87
C ARG A 221 8.48 4.85 21.52
N ASP A 222 9.34 4.72 22.53
CA ASP A 222 9.83 5.88 23.28
C ASP A 222 10.71 6.75 22.41
N CYS A 223 11.52 6.16 21.52
CA CYS A 223 12.37 6.90 20.58
C CYS A 223 11.54 7.83 19.69
N VAL A 224 10.55 7.27 19.00
CA VAL A 224 9.72 8.00 18.03
C VAL A 224 8.80 8.99 18.73
N LEU A 225 8.15 8.62 19.84
CA LEU A 225 7.34 9.58 20.60
C LEU A 225 8.20 10.72 21.16
N THR A 226 9.42 10.43 21.62
CA THR A 226 10.33 11.48 22.07
C THR A 226 10.67 12.43 20.92
N ALA A 227 10.94 11.92 19.72
CA ALA A 227 11.21 12.71 18.54
C ALA A 227 10.03 13.63 18.16
N VAL A 228 8.81 13.08 18.04
CA VAL A 228 7.60 13.87 17.74
C VAL A 228 7.36 14.94 18.80
N ASN A 229 7.51 14.59 20.08
CA ASN A 229 7.29 15.53 21.19
C ASN A 229 8.39 16.59 21.35
N LEU A 230 9.46 16.58 20.54
CA LEU A 230 10.35 17.74 20.43
C LEU A 230 9.65 18.92 19.71
N GLY A 231 8.59 18.67 18.94
CA GLY A 231 7.89 19.68 18.15
C GLY A 231 8.78 20.33 17.08
N GLY A 232 8.31 21.40 16.48
CA GLY A 232 8.96 22.01 15.32
C GLY A 232 8.72 21.14 14.09
N ASP A 233 9.80 20.67 13.48
CA ASP A 233 9.79 19.75 12.34
C ASP A 233 9.71 18.30 12.85
N ALA A 234 8.48 17.93 13.24
CA ALA A 234 8.20 16.78 14.08
C ALA A 234 8.16 15.46 13.31
N ASP A 235 7.57 15.45 12.12
CA ASP A 235 7.56 14.35 11.14
C ASP A 235 8.97 13.99 10.69
N THR A 236 9.75 14.92 10.14
CA THR A 236 11.09 14.55 9.66
C THR A 236 12.03 14.12 10.78
N THR A 237 11.97 14.77 11.96
CA THR A 237 12.79 14.34 13.10
C THR A 237 12.41 12.92 13.54
N ALA A 238 11.11 12.59 13.54
CA ALA A 238 10.61 11.27 13.91
C ALA A 238 10.88 10.21 12.83
N ALA A 239 10.82 10.56 11.55
CA ALA A 239 11.17 9.69 10.43
C ALA A 239 12.65 9.26 10.52
N VAL A 240 13.56 10.23 10.62
CA VAL A 240 15.01 9.98 10.69
C VAL A 240 15.38 9.18 11.95
N ALA A 241 14.75 9.47 13.09
CA ALA A 241 14.94 8.70 14.33
C ALA A 241 14.34 7.29 14.23
N GLY A 242 13.14 7.19 13.65
CA GLY A 242 12.37 5.98 13.47
C GLY A 242 13.10 4.97 12.58
N ALA A 243 13.75 5.40 11.51
CA ALA A 243 14.53 4.49 10.68
C ALA A 243 15.68 3.83 11.45
N LEU A 244 16.45 4.61 12.23
CA LEU A 244 17.53 4.09 13.06
C LEU A 244 17.01 3.22 14.21
N ALA A 245 15.93 3.63 14.87
CA ALA A 245 15.32 2.87 15.95
C ALA A 245 14.74 1.56 15.44
N GLY A 246 14.11 1.56 14.26
CA GLY A 246 13.61 0.36 13.58
C GLY A 246 14.74 -0.66 13.36
N MET A 247 15.90 -0.21 12.90
CA MET A 247 17.08 -1.09 12.74
C MET A 247 17.59 -1.68 14.07
N VAL A 248 17.44 -0.97 15.19
CA VAL A 248 17.91 -1.40 16.51
C VAL A 248 16.93 -2.35 17.18
N TYR A 249 15.64 -2.07 17.07
CA TYR A 249 14.61 -2.77 17.84
C TYR A 249 13.82 -3.79 17.01
N GLY A 250 13.69 -3.62 15.69
CA GLY A 250 12.89 -4.48 14.82
C GLY A 250 11.40 -4.46 15.15
N PHE A 251 10.62 -5.32 14.48
CA PHE A 251 9.19 -5.51 14.77
C PHE A 251 8.98 -6.28 16.07
N GLU A 252 8.03 -5.87 16.91
CA GLU A 252 7.76 -6.54 18.20
C GLU A 252 7.41 -8.03 18.01
N ASP A 253 6.64 -8.38 16.99
CA ASP A 253 6.19 -9.75 16.73
C ASP A 253 7.32 -10.69 16.23
N GLU A 254 8.43 -10.12 15.74
CA GLU A 254 9.60 -10.88 15.28
C GLU A 254 10.64 -11.10 16.38
N ARG A 255 10.52 -10.43 17.53
CA ARG A 255 11.46 -10.58 18.63
C ARG A 255 11.19 -11.88 19.40
N GLU A 256 12.26 -12.60 19.70
CA GLU A 256 12.19 -13.78 20.59
C GLU A 256 11.71 -13.37 22.00
N GLU A 257 12.15 -12.20 22.46
CA GLU A 257 11.75 -11.60 23.73
C GLU A 257 10.65 -10.56 23.48
N ARG A 258 9.41 -10.87 23.90
CA ARG A 258 8.25 -9.95 23.91
C ARG A 258 8.37 -8.92 25.03
N ASP A 259 9.41 -8.11 24.94
CA ASP A 259 9.80 -7.12 25.94
C ASP A 259 9.18 -5.73 25.71
N GLY A 260 8.37 -5.58 24.66
CA GLY A 260 7.68 -4.34 24.31
C GLY A 260 8.59 -3.26 23.73
N ARG A 261 9.81 -3.60 23.33
CA ARG A 261 10.80 -2.63 22.83
C ARG A 261 10.76 -2.42 21.31
N GLY A 262 10.14 -3.34 20.56
CA GLY A 262 10.03 -3.32 19.11
C GLY A 262 9.02 -2.29 18.59
N ILE A 263 8.87 -2.27 17.27
CA ILE A 263 7.82 -1.50 16.58
C ILE A 263 6.45 -2.04 17.03
N PRO A 264 5.58 -1.21 17.64
CA PRO A 264 4.25 -1.65 18.09
C PRO A 264 3.37 -2.06 16.92
N GLY A 265 2.77 -3.26 17.00
CA GLY A 265 1.89 -3.79 15.96
C GLY A 265 0.68 -2.88 15.67
N GLU A 266 0.14 -2.16 16.67
CA GLU A 266 -0.98 -1.25 16.43
C GLU A 266 -0.62 -0.01 15.60
N TRP A 267 0.67 0.33 15.50
CA TRP A 267 1.15 1.42 14.67
C TRP A 267 1.47 0.95 13.26
N ASP A 268 1.98 -0.26 13.12
CA ASP A 268 2.14 -0.93 11.82
C ASP A 268 0.76 -1.17 11.17
N ASP A 269 -0.20 -1.72 11.91
CA ASP A 269 -1.58 -1.94 11.45
C ASP A 269 -2.30 -0.65 11.04
N ALA A 270 -1.97 0.47 11.69
CA ALA A 270 -2.55 1.78 11.41
C ALA A 270 -1.86 2.51 10.25
N LEU A 271 -0.67 2.08 9.84
CA LEU A 271 0.12 2.71 8.79
C LEU A 271 -0.58 2.57 7.43
N ARG A 272 -0.89 3.70 6.81
CA ARG A 272 -1.43 3.75 5.44
C ARG A 272 -0.29 3.67 4.45
N GLY A 273 -0.57 3.14 3.25
CA GLY A 273 0.45 3.00 2.21
C GLY A 273 1.48 1.89 2.50
N TRP A 274 1.26 1.01 3.48
CA TRP A 274 2.17 -0.12 3.76
C TRP A 274 2.43 -1.01 2.54
N ARG A 275 1.46 -1.16 1.64
CA ARG A 275 1.58 -1.92 0.38
C ARG A 275 2.64 -1.32 -0.55
N ILE A 276 2.75 0.01 -0.56
CA ILE A 276 3.75 0.74 -1.35
C ILE A 276 5.13 0.48 -0.77
N ILE A 277 5.27 0.52 0.57
CA ILE A 277 6.52 0.21 1.26
C ILE A 277 6.96 -1.22 0.96
N ALA A 278 6.06 -2.19 1.10
CA ALA A 278 6.31 -3.60 0.80
C ALA A 278 6.73 -3.80 -0.66
N ALA A 279 6.03 -3.16 -1.61
CA ALA A 279 6.36 -3.24 -3.02
C ALA A 279 7.79 -2.75 -3.30
N VAL A 280 8.18 -1.57 -2.80
CA VAL A 280 9.56 -1.05 -3.00
C VAL A 280 10.61 -1.96 -2.37
N VAL A 281 10.41 -2.36 -1.10
CA VAL A 281 11.43 -3.11 -0.36
C VAL A 281 11.71 -4.46 -1.01
N CYS A 282 10.69 -5.09 -1.59
CA CYS A 282 10.83 -6.34 -2.31
C CYS A 282 11.30 -6.16 -3.77
N GLY A 283 11.64 -4.94 -4.19
CA GLY A 283 12.00 -4.62 -5.57
C GLY A 283 10.86 -4.89 -6.56
N ALA A 284 9.62 -4.95 -6.07
CA ALA A 284 8.44 -5.03 -6.89
C ALA A 284 8.12 -3.62 -7.43
N PRO A 285 7.71 -3.50 -8.70
CA PRO A 285 7.29 -2.21 -9.22
C PRO A 285 6.14 -1.66 -8.37
N LEU A 286 6.15 -0.34 -8.14
CA LEU A 286 5.19 0.33 -7.25
C LEU A 286 3.79 0.49 -7.80
N ASP A 287 3.62 0.23 -9.09
CA ASP A 287 2.32 0.10 -9.71
C ASP A 287 1.86 -1.36 -9.59
N VAL A 288 1.76 -1.85 -8.35
CA VAL A 288 1.26 -3.18 -8.01
C VAL A 288 0.43 -3.08 -6.74
N GLU A 289 -0.88 -3.33 -6.84
CA GLU A 289 -1.55 -4.01 -5.74
C GLU A 289 -1.19 -5.51 -5.85
N ASP A 290 -0.56 -6.01 -4.78
CA ASP A 290 0.27 -7.21 -4.59
C ASP A 290 -0.08 -8.51 -5.34
N TRP A 291 0.90 -9.13 -6.01
CA TRP A 291 1.71 -10.32 -5.63
C TRP A 291 1.01 -11.67 -5.83
N ASP A 292 1.61 -12.52 -6.68
CA ASP A 292 1.82 -13.96 -6.42
C ASP A 292 2.64 -14.55 -7.57
N ALA A 293 3.96 -14.53 -7.37
CA ALA A 293 4.95 -15.19 -8.21
C ALA A 293 5.72 -16.19 -7.34
N GLU A 294 5.08 -17.32 -7.04
CA GLU A 294 5.76 -18.51 -6.52
C GLU A 294 6.22 -19.45 -7.66
N LEU A 295 6.10 -19.07 -8.94
CA LEU A 295 6.21 -20.03 -10.07
C LEU A 295 7.17 -19.68 -11.21
N ALA A 296 7.93 -18.59 -11.15
CA ALA A 296 8.87 -18.23 -12.21
C ALA A 296 10.21 -18.98 -12.07
N GLY A 297 10.17 -20.30 -12.21
CA GLY A 297 11.33 -21.18 -12.15
C GLY A 297 11.20 -22.38 -13.08
N SER A 298 11.18 -22.19 -14.39
CA SER A 298 12.13 -22.88 -15.31
C SER A 298 11.80 -22.65 -16.81
N ALA A 299 12.83 -22.18 -17.51
CA ALA A 299 13.28 -22.57 -18.85
C ALA A 299 12.27 -22.75 -20.02
N LEU A 300 12.47 -21.88 -21.03
CA LEU A 300 12.47 -22.17 -22.47
C LEU A 300 12.22 -23.64 -22.90
N GLY A 301 11.11 -23.89 -23.59
CA GLY A 301 10.80 -25.14 -24.29
C GLY A 301 9.98 -24.92 -25.58
N GLY A 302 10.23 -25.72 -26.62
CA GLY A 302 9.61 -25.66 -27.95
C GLY A 302 8.11 -26.07 -28.01
N PRO A 303 7.58 -26.47 -29.20
CA PRO A 303 6.16 -26.32 -29.54
C PRO A 303 5.26 -27.33 -28.82
N GLU A 304 4.81 -26.98 -27.62
CA GLU A 304 3.66 -27.62 -26.97
C GLU A 304 2.37 -26.94 -27.42
N ALA A 305 1.31 -27.73 -27.60
CA ALA A 305 0.01 -27.24 -28.02
C ALA A 305 -0.56 -26.27 -26.97
N LEU A 306 -1.04 -25.11 -27.40
CA LEU A 306 -1.69 -24.13 -26.53
C LEU A 306 -2.85 -24.79 -25.76
N THR A 307 -2.77 -24.79 -24.43
CA THR A 307 -3.82 -25.25 -23.52
C THR A 307 -4.59 -24.07 -22.90
N ALA A 308 -5.80 -24.33 -22.39
CA ALA A 308 -6.60 -23.34 -21.68
C ALA A 308 -5.83 -22.68 -20.52
N GLN A 309 -5.13 -23.48 -19.71
CA GLN A 309 -4.31 -22.99 -18.60
C GLN A 309 -3.16 -22.10 -19.11
N SER A 310 -2.39 -22.57 -20.11
CA SER A 310 -1.29 -21.76 -20.65
C SER A 310 -1.77 -20.45 -21.28
N ALA A 311 -2.95 -20.45 -21.93
CA ALA A 311 -3.53 -19.24 -22.50
C ALA A 311 -3.94 -18.25 -21.40
N ARG A 312 -4.46 -18.75 -20.27
CA ARG A 312 -4.75 -17.95 -19.08
C ARG A 312 -3.47 -17.36 -18.50
N ASP A 313 -2.46 -18.18 -18.25
CA ASP A 313 -1.18 -17.76 -17.67
C ASP A 313 -0.50 -16.69 -18.55
N PHE A 314 -0.45 -16.90 -19.87
CA PHE A 314 0.09 -15.89 -20.78
C PHE A 314 -0.74 -14.61 -20.81
N GLY A 315 -2.06 -14.70 -20.71
CA GLY A 315 -2.94 -13.54 -20.63
C GLY A 315 -2.73 -12.74 -19.35
N ASP A 316 -2.62 -13.43 -18.21
CA ASP A 316 -2.36 -12.82 -16.90
C ASP A 316 -0.97 -12.16 -16.87
N ASP A 317 0.05 -12.83 -17.41
CA ASP A 317 1.40 -12.28 -17.55
C ASP A 317 1.42 -11.00 -18.38
N ARG A 318 0.73 -10.98 -19.53
CA ARG A 318 0.68 -9.80 -20.41
C ARG A 318 -0.16 -8.68 -19.80
N SER A 319 -1.23 -9.01 -19.08
CA SER A 319 -2.06 -8.02 -18.37
C SER A 319 -1.25 -7.37 -17.25
N ARG A 320 -0.52 -8.16 -16.47
CA ARG A 320 0.40 -7.69 -15.44
C ARG A 320 1.49 -6.82 -16.04
N ALA A 321 2.15 -7.28 -17.11
CA ALA A 321 3.15 -6.49 -17.82
C ALA A 321 2.59 -5.18 -18.39
N ALA A 322 1.33 -5.16 -18.84
CA ALA A 322 0.67 -3.96 -19.34
C ALA A 322 0.38 -2.96 -18.22
N LEU A 323 -0.13 -3.42 -17.07
CA LEU A 323 -0.38 -2.57 -15.89
C LEU A 323 0.92 -1.91 -15.40
N LEU A 324 2.05 -2.60 -15.56
CA LEU A 324 3.38 -2.14 -15.20
C LEU A 324 4.09 -1.29 -16.26
N GLN A 325 3.49 -1.12 -17.44
CA GLN A 325 4.14 -0.46 -18.55
C GLN A 325 3.89 1.05 -18.52
N ALA A 326 4.96 1.85 -18.42
CA ALA A 326 4.87 3.31 -18.39
C ALA A 326 4.57 3.94 -19.77
N ASP A 327 5.10 3.36 -20.86
CA ASP A 327 4.84 3.85 -22.21
C ASP A 327 3.40 3.52 -22.66
N PRO A 328 2.55 4.51 -22.97
CA PRO A 328 1.16 4.26 -23.33
C PRO A 328 0.97 3.38 -24.56
N GLU A 329 1.85 3.50 -25.57
CA GLU A 329 1.77 2.69 -26.79
C GLU A 329 2.14 1.22 -26.49
N ARG A 330 3.19 1.00 -25.69
CA ARG A 330 3.58 -0.33 -25.25
C ARG A 330 2.57 -0.95 -24.28
N ARG A 331 1.95 -0.15 -23.41
CA ARG A 331 0.87 -0.55 -22.50
C ARG A 331 -0.34 -1.03 -23.29
N GLU A 332 -0.77 -0.25 -24.28
CA GLU A 332 -1.86 -0.61 -25.18
C GLU A 332 -1.53 -1.90 -25.97
N ALA A 333 -0.30 -2.04 -26.45
CA ALA A 333 0.14 -3.25 -27.14
C ALA A 333 0.08 -4.50 -26.23
N LEU A 334 0.51 -4.38 -24.98
CA LEU A 334 0.52 -5.48 -24.01
C LEU A 334 -0.89 -5.87 -23.56
N PHE A 335 -1.79 -4.90 -23.33
CA PHE A 335 -3.20 -5.22 -23.11
C PHE A 335 -3.83 -5.87 -24.35
N GLY A 336 -3.47 -5.41 -25.55
CA GLY A 336 -3.90 -6.07 -26.79
C GLY A 336 -3.38 -7.51 -26.90
N GLU A 337 -2.17 -7.80 -26.43
CA GLU A 337 -1.60 -9.16 -26.36
C GLU A 337 -2.32 -10.03 -25.33
N ALA A 338 -2.58 -9.51 -24.13
CA ALA A 338 -3.33 -10.20 -23.09
C ALA A 338 -4.74 -10.58 -23.54
N ALA A 339 -5.45 -9.63 -24.18
CA ALA A 339 -6.79 -9.85 -24.70
C ALA A 339 -6.84 -10.98 -25.74
N ARG A 340 -5.80 -11.10 -26.58
CA ARG A 340 -5.68 -12.21 -27.54
C ARG A 340 -5.50 -13.56 -26.84
N TRP A 341 -4.66 -13.61 -25.80
CA TRP A 341 -4.45 -14.84 -25.03
C TRP A 341 -5.71 -15.27 -24.29
N PHE A 342 -6.39 -14.35 -23.61
CA PHE A 342 -7.67 -14.66 -22.98
C PHE A 342 -8.72 -15.10 -24.00
N ALA A 343 -8.84 -14.43 -25.15
CA ALA A 343 -9.76 -14.85 -26.20
C ALA A 343 -9.48 -16.29 -26.67
N SER A 344 -8.22 -16.68 -26.84
CA SER A 344 -7.85 -18.08 -27.14
C SER A 344 -8.20 -19.04 -26.00
N GLY A 345 -8.03 -18.64 -24.74
CA GLY A 345 -8.47 -19.42 -23.58
C GLY A 345 -9.99 -19.65 -23.56
N VAL A 346 -10.78 -18.63 -23.90
CA VAL A 346 -12.24 -18.73 -24.01
C VAL A 346 -12.68 -19.72 -25.09
N GLU A 347 -12.00 -19.73 -26.24
CA GLU A 347 -12.25 -20.72 -27.31
C GLU A 347 -11.94 -22.15 -26.85
N LEU A 348 -10.95 -22.30 -25.97
CA LEU A 348 -10.58 -23.57 -25.34
C LEU A 348 -11.49 -23.94 -24.14
N GLY A 349 -12.50 -23.13 -23.83
CA GLY A 349 -13.51 -23.40 -22.80
C GLY A 349 -13.14 -22.90 -21.40
N ASP A 350 -12.18 -21.97 -21.29
CA ASP A 350 -11.72 -21.45 -20.01
C ASP A 350 -12.63 -20.32 -19.48
N ALA A 351 -13.32 -20.57 -18.37
CA ALA A 351 -14.26 -19.61 -17.79
C ALA A 351 -13.56 -18.36 -17.20
N GLN A 352 -12.37 -18.52 -16.62
CA GLN A 352 -11.63 -17.40 -16.02
C GLN A 352 -11.07 -16.47 -17.10
N CYS A 353 -10.61 -17.00 -18.24
CA CYS A 353 -10.21 -16.17 -19.37
C CYS A 353 -11.36 -15.27 -19.87
N ALA A 354 -12.61 -15.78 -19.86
CA ALA A 354 -13.78 -15.00 -20.23
C ALA A 354 -14.02 -13.86 -19.22
N THR A 355 -13.90 -14.15 -17.93
CA THR A 355 -13.98 -13.13 -16.87
C THR A 355 -12.89 -12.06 -17.03
N ASN A 356 -11.63 -12.47 -17.16
CA ASN A 356 -10.50 -11.54 -17.26
C ASN A 356 -10.61 -10.66 -18.52
N LEU A 357 -11.01 -11.23 -19.66
CA LEU A 357 -11.27 -10.45 -20.87
C LEU A 357 -12.43 -9.45 -20.69
N GLY A 358 -13.50 -9.85 -19.99
CA GLY A 358 -14.60 -8.95 -19.67
C GLY A 358 -14.18 -7.78 -18.79
N VAL A 359 -13.37 -8.05 -17.76
CA VAL A 359 -12.76 -7.03 -16.88
C VAL A 359 -11.91 -6.04 -17.69
N MET A 360 -11.12 -6.52 -18.64
CA MET A 360 -10.30 -5.65 -19.50
C MET A 360 -11.13 -4.67 -20.33
N TYR A 361 -12.29 -5.10 -20.86
CA TYR A 361 -13.21 -4.19 -21.54
C TYR A 361 -13.91 -3.25 -20.56
N LEU A 362 -14.36 -3.76 -19.40
CA LEU A 362 -15.09 -3.01 -18.39
C LEU A 362 -14.29 -1.82 -17.85
N TYR A 363 -12.98 -1.98 -17.67
CA TYR A 363 -12.07 -0.93 -17.21
C TYR A 363 -11.35 -0.17 -18.33
N GLY A 364 -11.68 -0.45 -19.59
CA GLY A 364 -11.13 0.28 -20.74
C GLY A 364 -9.65 0.01 -21.02
N HIS A 365 -9.12 -1.14 -20.57
CA HIS A 365 -7.75 -1.58 -20.87
C HIS A 365 -7.59 -1.99 -22.33
N VAL A 366 -8.69 -2.36 -23.00
CA VAL A 366 -8.72 -2.71 -24.42
C VAL A 366 -9.75 -1.84 -25.13
N ARG A 367 -9.38 -1.31 -26.31
CA ARG A 367 -10.28 -0.50 -27.11
C ARG A 367 -11.40 -1.35 -27.71
N ALA A 368 -12.63 -0.92 -27.50
CA ALA A 368 -13.82 -1.45 -28.16
C ALA A 368 -14.72 -0.28 -28.57
N GLN A 369 -15.51 -0.48 -29.63
CA GLN A 369 -16.53 0.50 -30.04
C GLN A 369 -17.60 0.68 -28.95
N ASP A 370 -17.94 -0.43 -28.28
CA ASP A 370 -18.84 -0.47 -27.13
C ASP A 370 -18.22 -1.36 -26.04
N PRO A 371 -17.45 -0.77 -25.10
CA PRO A 371 -16.72 -1.54 -24.09
C PRO A 371 -17.63 -2.20 -23.06
N ASP A 372 -18.76 -1.58 -22.71
CA ASP A 372 -19.71 -2.19 -21.78
C ASP A 372 -20.38 -3.41 -22.43
N PHE A 373 -20.81 -3.32 -23.69
CA PHE A 373 -21.38 -4.48 -24.38
C PHE A 373 -20.35 -5.59 -24.63
N ALA A 374 -19.09 -5.24 -24.91
CA ALA A 374 -18.01 -6.22 -25.05
C ALA A 374 -17.71 -6.94 -23.73
N ALA A 375 -17.69 -6.20 -22.61
CA ALA A 375 -17.54 -6.76 -21.27
C ALA A 375 -18.68 -7.72 -20.93
N ALA A 376 -19.92 -7.28 -21.15
CA ALA A 376 -21.13 -8.08 -20.97
C ALA A 376 -21.07 -9.41 -21.73
N ALA A 377 -20.73 -9.38 -23.02
CA ALA A 377 -20.63 -10.59 -23.84
C ALA A 377 -19.56 -11.57 -23.31
N CYS A 378 -18.46 -11.05 -22.78
CA CYS A 378 -17.42 -11.88 -22.16
C CYS A 378 -17.92 -12.50 -20.85
N PHE A 379 -18.61 -11.75 -20.00
CA PHE A 379 -19.17 -12.29 -18.76
C PHE A 379 -20.32 -13.27 -19.01
N GLU A 380 -21.19 -13.03 -19.99
CA GLU A 380 -22.21 -14.02 -20.41
C GLU A 380 -21.55 -15.32 -20.86
N ARG A 381 -20.44 -15.22 -21.60
CA ARG A 381 -19.67 -16.39 -22.02
C ARG A 381 -19.00 -17.08 -20.84
N GLY A 382 -18.45 -16.34 -19.89
CA GLY A 382 -17.83 -16.88 -18.67
C GLY A 382 -18.85 -17.59 -17.78
N GLU A 383 -20.06 -17.04 -17.64
CA GLU A 383 -21.17 -17.67 -16.92
C GLU A 383 -21.56 -19.00 -17.59
N GLN A 384 -21.70 -19.04 -18.91
CA GLN A 384 -21.99 -20.28 -19.65
C GLN A 384 -20.90 -21.35 -19.48
N LEU A 385 -19.66 -20.93 -19.24
CA LEU A 385 -18.52 -21.82 -18.94
C LEU A 385 -18.41 -22.16 -17.44
N GLY A 386 -19.29 -21.61 -16.60
CA GLY A 386 -19.41 -21.96 -15.20
C GLY A 386 -18.82 -20.95 -14.20
N SER A 387 -18.43 -19.75 -14.62
CA SER A 387 -17.86 -18.74 -13.72
C SER A 387 -18.94 -17.98 -12.92
N ALA A 388 -18.95 -18.21 -11.60
CA ALA A 388 -19.76 -17.43 -10.66
C ALA A 388 -19.33 -15.95 -10.58
N GLU A 389 -18.05 -15.66 -10.82
CA GLU A 389 -17.51 -14.30 -10.82
C GLU A 389 -18.07 -13.50 -12.01
N SER A 390 -18.11 -14.09 -13.20
CA SER A 390 -18.73 -13.48 -14.38
C SER A 390 -20.21 -13.15 -14.15
N ALA A 391 -20.97 -14.06 -13.51
CA ALA A 391 -22.36 -13.79 -13.13
C ALA A 391 -22.47 -12.61 -12.13
N CYS A 392 -21.54 -12.48 -11.19
CA CYS A 392 -21.49 -11.31 -10.30
C CYS A 392 -21.23 -10.00 -11.06
N TYR A 393 -20.30 -10.00 -12.02
CA TYR A 393 -20.03 -8.81 -12.82
C TYR A 393 -21.23 -8.41 -13.69
N LEU A 394 -21.95 -9.37 -14.29
CA LEU A 394 -23.23 -9.08 -14.97
C LEU A 394 -24.24 -8.45 -14.02
N GLY A 395 -24.36 -8.98 -12.80
CA GLY A 395 -25.26 -8.42 -11.79
C GLY A 395 -24.88 -7.00 -11.39
N ASP A 396 -23.59 -6.72 -11.21
CA ASP A 396 -23.08 -5.38 -10.91
C ASP A 396 -23.32 -4.40 -12.08
N MET A 397 -23.16 -4.85 -13.33
CA MET A 397 -23.48 -4.05 -14.52
C MET A 397 -24.97 -3.71 -14.62
N HIS A 398 -25.85 -4.68 -14.36
CA HIS A 398 -27.30 -4.43 -14.30
C HIS A 398 -27.68 -3.49 -13.15
N ARG A 399 -27.06 -3.63 -11.97
CA ARG A 399 -27.28 -2.72 -10.83
C ARG A 399 -26.91 -1.29 -11.18
N ASP A 400 -25.75 -1.10 -11.81
CA ASP A 400 -25.17 0.21 -12.07
C ASP A 400 -25.66 0.84 -13.38
N GLY A 401 -26.35 0.07 -14.22
CA GLY A 401 -26.82 0.52 -15.52
C GLY A 401 -25.67 0.75 -16.51
N ARG A 402 -24.68 -0.15 -16.53
CA ARG A 402 -23.58 -0.14 -17.49
C ARG A 402 -23.97 -0.93 -18.73
N GLY A 403 -23.88 -0.34 -19.92
CA GLY A 403 -24.38 -0.90 -21.19
C GLY A 403 -25.90 -0.86 -21.38
N TRP A 404 -26.70 -0.89 -20.29
CA TRP A 404 -28.17 -0.85 -20.31
C TRP A 404 -28.73 0.02 -19.18
N PRO A 405 -30.03 0.37 -19.18
CA PRO A 405 -30.65 0.97 -18.00
C PRO A 405 -30.52 0.09 -16.76
N ALA A 406 -30.34 0.71 -15.60
CA ALA A 406 -30.22 -0.02 -14.33
C ALA A 406 -31.47 -0.88 -14.07
N ASP A 407 -31.25 -2.17 -13.78
CA ASP A 407 -32.27 -3.17 -13.50
C ASP A 407 -31.86 -4.02 -12.28
N ARG A 408 -32.48 -3.72 -11.14
CA ARG A 408 -32.20 -4.41 -9.88
C ARG A 408 -32.75 -5.84 -9.85
N GLY A 409 -33.79 -6.14 -10.63
CA GLY A 409 -34.34 -7.49 -10.73
C GLY A 409 -33.37 -8.39 -11.49
N ALA A 410 -32.92 -7.93 -12.66
CA ALA A 410 -31.89 -8.62 -13.44
C ALA A 410 -30.60 -8.81 -12.64
N ALA A 411 -30.19 -7.81 -11.84
CA ALA A 411 -29.04 -7.94 -10.95
C ALA A 411 -29.22 -9.05 -9.90
N ALA A 412 -30.40 -9.13 -9.26
CA ALA A 412 -30.71 -10.17 -8.29
C ALA A 412 -30.66 -11.57 -8.92
N ASP A 413 -31.24 -11.74 -10.12
CA ASP A 413 -31.22 -13.01 -10.87
C ASP A 413 -29.78 -13.42 -11.22
N CYS A 414 -28.90 -12.47 -11.53
CA CYS A 414 -27.48 -12.74 -11.75
C CYS A 414 -26.79 -13.24 -10.48
N TYR A 415 -27.05 -12.63 -9.32
CA TYR A 415 -26.44 -13.05 -8.05
C TYR A 415 -26.96 -14.42 -7.58
N GLU A 416 -28.23 -14.75 -7.83
CA GLU A 416 -28.76 -16.09 -7.60
C GLU A 416 -28.06 -17.12 -8.50
N ARG A 417 -27.92 -16.84 -9.80
CA ARG A 417 -27.17 -17.72 -10.71
C ARG A 417 -25.70 -17.87 -10.29
N ALA A 418 -25.05 -16.80 -9.84
CA ALA A 418 -23.69 -16.86 -9.31
C ALA A 418 -23.60 -17.81 -8.10
N TYR A 419 -24.57 -17.75 -7.18
CA TYR A 419 -24.63 -18.66 -6.04
C TYR A 419 -24.82 -20.12 -6.47
N GLU A 420 -25.69 -20.37 -7.45
CA GLU A 420 -25.94 -21.71 -7.98
C GLU A 420 -24.71 -22.31 -8.67
N LEU A 421 -23.97 -21.52 -9.45
CA LEU A 421 -22.71 -21.94 -10.07
C LEU A 421 -21.63 -22.26 -9.03
N CYS A 422 -21.59 -21.46 -7.97
CA CYS A 422 -20.57 -21.52 -6.92
C CYS A 422 -20.80 -22.69 -5.95
N LYS A 423 -22.04 -22.93 -5.52
CA LYS A 423 -22.39 -23.99 -4.55
C LYS A 423 -22.11 -25.41 -5.05
N GLU A 424 -22.05 -25.59 -6.37
CA GLU A 424 -21.80 -26.89 -7.00
C GLU A 424 -20.30 -27.18 -7.16
N GLN A 425 -19.44 -26.16 -7.04
CA GLN A 425 -18.02 -26.23 -7.42
C GLN A 425 -17.04 -26.00 -6.26
N MET A 426 -17.46 -25.33 -5.18
CA MET A 426 -16.54 -24.85 -4.14
C MET A 426 -16.48 -25.70 -2.88
N ASP A 427 -15.28 -25.79 -2.30
CA ASP A 427 -15.01 -26.49 -1.05
C ASP A 427 -14.99 -25.50 0.13
N LEU A 428 -15.95 -25.61 1.05
CA LEU A 428 -16.00 -24.74 2.23
C LEU A 428 -14.84 -24.97 3.21
N ASP A 429 -14.11 -26.07 3.07
CA ASP A 429 -12.87 -26.33 3.82
C ASP A 429 -11.66 -25.62 3.18
N ASN A 430 -11.75 -25.21 1.91
CA ASN A 430 -10.76 -24.36 1.25
C ASN A 430 -10.92 -22.89 1.70
N ALA A 431 -9.84 -22.33 2.24
CA ALA A 431 -9.82 -20.95 2.74
C ALA A 431 -10.03 -19.90 1.64
N HIS A 432 -9.65 -20.19 0.39
CA HIS A 432 -9.78 -19.27 -0.75
C HIS A 432 -11.19 -19.22 -1.36
N ASP A 433 -12.01 -20.23 -1.12
CA ASP A 433 -13.37 -20.31 -1.67
C ASP A 433 -14.39 -19.54 -0.81
N ARG A 434 -14.15 -19.48 0.51
CA ARG A 434 -15.02 -18.81 1.49
C ARG A 434 -15.29 -17.33 1.16
N PRO A 435 -14.28 -16.51 0.78
CA PRO A 435 -14.51 -15.11 0.47
C PRO A 435 -15.39 -14.89 -0.76
N ILE A 436 -15.27 -15.75 -1.78
CA ILE A 436 -16.06 -15.66 -3.01
C ILE A 436 -17.55 -15.89 -2.69
N ILE A 437 -17.86 -16.93 -1.91
CA ILE A 437 -19.23 -17.21 -1.46
C ILE A 437 -19.74 -16.10 -0.54
N ALA A 438 -18.88 -15.58 0.36
CA ALA A 438 -19.24 -14.47 1.23
C ALA A 438 -19.67 -13.23 0.42
N MET A 439 -18.93 -12.91 -0.64
CA MET A 439 -19.21 -11.77 -1.51
C MET A 439 -20.52 -11.94 -2.29
N ILE A 440 -20.82 -13.16 -2.76
CA ILE A 440 -22.12 -13.46 -3.40
C ILE A 440 -23.26 -13.25 -2.40
N HIS A 441 -23.12 -13.75 -1.17
CA HIS A 441 -24.12 -13.53 -0.13
C HIS A 441 -24.29 -12.04 0.24
N LEU A 442 -23.23 -11.23 0.24
CA LEU A 442 -23.36 -9.79 0.42
C LEU A 442 -24.25 -9.15 -0.66
N ARG A 443 -24.02 -9.50 -1.93
CA ARG A 443 -24.81 -9.01 -3.06
C ARG A 443 -26.27 -9.47 -3.00
N MET A 444 -26.52 -10.74 -2.64
CA MET A 444 -27.89 -11.25 -2.44
C MET A 444 -28.61 -10.58 -1.25
N GLY A 445 -27.88 -10.27 -0.18
CA GLY A 445 -28.40 -9.51 0.96
C GLY A 445 -28.84 -8.10 0.55
N GLN A 446 -28.01 -7.41 -0.23
CA GLN A 446 -28.32 -6.08 -0.78
C GLN A 446 -29.51 -6.14 -1.75
N ALA A 447 -29.58 -7.15 -2.61
CA ALA A 447 -30.70 -7.34 -3.52
C ALA A 447 -32.03 -7.53 -2.77
N ALA A 448 -32.03 -8.30 -1.69
CA ALA A 448 -33.19 -8.44 -0.83
C ALA A 448 -33.58 -7.13 -0.12
N GLU A 449 -32.62 -6.28 0.26
CA GLU A 449 -32.93 -4.93 0.78
C GLU A 449 -33.57 -4.03 -0.28
N TRP A 450 -33.21 -4.14 -1.56
CA TRP A 450 -33.88 -3.41 -2.65
C TRP A 450 -35.33 -3.85 -2.81
N GLU A 451 -35.60 -5.16 -2.83
CA GLU A 451 -36.96 -5.69 -2.88
C GLU A 451 -37.79 -5.21 -1.68
N LEU A 452 -37.20 -5.23 -0.47
CA LEU A 452 -37.85 -4.71 0.72
C LEU A 452 -38.19 -3.22 0.61
N ALA A 453 -37.31 -2.42 0.02
CA ALA A 453 -37.57 -1.01 -0.24
C ALA A 453 -38.69 -0.80 -1.27
N ASP A 454 -38.78 -1.66 -2.30
CA ASP A 454 -39.82 -1.61 -3.31
C ASP A 454 -41.20 -2.00 -2.74
N LEU A 455 -41.26 -3.05 -1.94
CA LEU A 455 -42.47 -3.46 -1.21
C LEU A 455 -42.99 -2.34 -0.31
N ARG A 456 -42.09 -1.65 0.41
CA ARG A 456 -42.42 -0.49 1.25
C ARG A 456 -42.95 0.69 0.42
N ARG A 457 -42.32 0.99 -0.72
CA ARG A 457 -42.74 2.09 -1.62
C ARG A 457 -44.06 1.84 -2.32
N ALA A 458 -44.35 0.59 -2.67
CA ALA A 458 -45.60 0.20 -3.32
C ALA A 458 -46.83 0.32 -2.41
N GLY A 459 -46.68 0.71 -1.13
CA GLY A 459 -47.79 0.80 -0.18
C GLY A 459 -48.44 -0.54 0.11
N SER A 460 -47.76 -1.65 -0.21
CA SER A 460 -48.25 -3.00 -0.02
C SER A 460 -48.28 -3.33 1.47
N LEU A 461 -49.49 -3.36 2.02
CA LEU A 461 -49.86 -3.67 3.41
C LEU A 461 -49.55 -5.11 3.86
N ASN A 462 -48.67 -5.85 3.19
CA ASN A 462 -48.34 -7.22 3.58
C ASN A 462 -47.10 -7.24 4.49
N ALA A 463 -47.31 -6.98 5.79
CA ALA A 463 -46.27 -7.05 6.82
C ALA A 463 -45.54 -8.40 6.82
N GLU A 464 -46.24 -9.48 6.45
CA GLU A 464 -45.68 -10.83 6.33
C GLU A 464 -44.69 -10.92 5.17
N ALA A 465 -45.00 -10.34 4.00
CA ALA A 465 -44.08 -10.32 2.85
C ALA A 465 -42.81 -9.50 3.17
N CYS A 466 -42.96 -8.31 3.76
CA CYS A 466 -41.82 -7.52 4.22
C CYS A 466 -40.97 -8.26 5.27
N HIS A 467 -41.60 -9.02 6.17
CA HIS A 467 -40.90 -9.85 7.14
C HIS A 467 -40.08 -10.94 6.45
N VAL A 468 -40.68 -11.69 5.52
CA VAL A 468 -39.99 -12.77 4.79
C VAL A 468 -38.77 -12.27 4.01
N VAL A 469 -38.90 -11.14 3.29
CA VAL A 469 -37.78 -10.58 2.52
C VAL A 469 -36.67 -10.06 3.43
N ARG A 470 -37.03 -9.39 4.54
CA ARG A 470 -36.06 -8.94 5.56
C ARG A 470 -35.32 -10.11 6.19
N GLU A 471 -36.01 -11.20 6.52
CA GLU A 471 -35.38 -12.39 7.08
C GLU A 471 -34.43 -13.05 6.08
N ARG A 472 -34.80 -13.10 4.79
CA ARG A 472 -33.90 -13.57 3.72
C ARG A 472 -32.63 -12.71 3.64
N ALA A 473 -32.77 -11.38 3.67
CA ALA A 473 -31.63 -10.46 3.68
C ALA A 473 -30.70 -10.73 4.89
N TYR A 474 -31.27 -10.87 6.08
CA TYR A 474 -30.52 -11.19 7.30
C TYR A 474 -29.77 -12.51 7.19
N ARG A 475 -30.40 -13.58 6.67
CA ARG A 475 -29.74 -14.88 6.48
C ARG A 475 -28.53 -14.77 5.55
N HIS A 476 -28.63 -14.03 4.46
CA HIS A 476 -27.50 -13.79 3.56
C HIS A 476 -26.37 -13.02 4.23
N TYR A 477 -26.69 -11.93 4.94
CA TYR A 477 -25.66 -11.19 5.69
C TYR A 477 -25.01 -12.03 6.79
N ARG A 478 -25.78 -12.88 7.48
CA ARG A 478 -25.22 -13.82 8.47
C ARG A 478 -24.30 -14.86 7.85
N ALA A 479 -24.66 -15.41 6.68
CA ALA A 479 -23.82 -16.35 5.95
C ALA A 479 -22.52 -15.68 5.48
N ALA A 480 -22.62 -14.48 4.89
CA ALA A 480 -21.47 -13.67 4.50
C ALA A 480 -20.54 -13.37 5.70
N TYR A 481 -21.11 -12.96 6.84
CA TYR A 481 -20.36 -12.69 8.05
C TYR A 481 -19.57 -13.91 8.53
N ALA A 482 -20.23 -15.07 8.60
CA ALA A 482 -19.60 -16.30 9.08
C ALA A 482 -18.45 -16.76 8.16
N LEU A 483 -18.65 -16.68 6.84
CA LEU A 483 -17.64 -17.08 5.85
C LEU A 483 -16.46 -16.11 5.81
N ALA A 484 -16.72 -14.80 5.80
CA ALA A 484 -15.69 -13.78 5.82
C ALA A 484 -14.88 -13.81 7.12
N THR A 485 -15.54 -14.01 8.27
CA THR A 485 -14.85 -14.14 9.57
C THR A 485 -13.90 -15.34 9.57
N ARG A 486 -14.35 -16.50 9.09
CA ARG A 486 -13.49 -17.69 8.99
C ARG A 486 -12.32 -17.50 8.01
N ALA A 487 -12.51 -16.74 6.93
CA ALA A 487 -11.42 -16.40 6.02
C ALA A 487 -10.37 -15.53 6.73
N VAL A 488 -10.80 -14.51 7.48
CA VAL A 488 -9.93 -13.66 8.30
C VAL A 488 -9.19 -14.47 9.38
N GLU A 489 -9.90 -15.34 10.08
CA GLU A 489 -9.32 -16.26 11.09
C GLU A 489 -8.29 -17.23 10.47
N SER A 490 -8.43 -17.56 9.19
CA SER A 490 -7.50 -18.41 8.44
C SER A 490 -6.31 -17.63 7.83
N GLY A 491 -6.14 -16.35 8.17
CA GLY A 491 -5.02 -15.52 7.72
C GLY A 491 -5.34 -14.57 6.55
N LEU A 492 -6.53 -14.66 5.93
CA LEU A 492 -6.94 -13.76 4.84
C LEU A 492 -7.52 -12.45 5.38
N ARG A 493 -6.69 -11.66 6.10
CA ARG A 493 -7.12 -10.45 6.83
C ARG A 493 -7.68 -9.34 5.93
N MET A 494 -7.40 -9.37 4.62
CA MET A 494 -7.96 -8.46 3.61
C MET A 494 -9.50 -8.44 3.58
N TYR A 495 -10.17 -9.51 4.03
CA TYR A 495 -11.64 -9.61 4.04
C TYR A 495 -12.32 -9.04 5.29
N SER A 496 -11.59 -8.30 6.13
CA SER A 496 -12.14 -7.66 7.34
C SER A 496 -13.22 -6.62 7.00
N LYS A 497 -13.15 -6.01 5.82
CA LYS A 497 -14.18 -5.08 5.33
C LYS A 497 -15.51 -5.79 5.08
N GLU A 498 -15.48 -6.98 4.46
CA GLU A 498 -16.66 -7.79 4.17
C GLU A 498 -17.33 -8.28 5.46
N VAL A 499 -16.53 -8.57 6.51
CA VAL A 499 -17.05 -8.85 7.87
C VAL A 499 -17.85 -7.64 8.39
N ALA A 500 -17.31 -6.43 8.27
CA ALA A 500 -17.99 -5.22 8.73
C ALA A 500 -19.26 -4.91 7.91
N ILE A 501 -19.21 -5.06 6.58
CA ILE A 501 -20.38 -4.87 5.71
C ILE A 501 -21.49 -5.86 6.07
N ALA A 502 -21.14 -7.12 6.27
CA ALA A 502 -22.07 -8.17 6.67
C ALA A 502 -22.67 -7.90 8.05
N ALA A 503 -21.86 -7.46 9.03
CA ALA A 503 -22.34 -7.07 10.36
C ALA A 503 -23.35 -5.93 10.29
N ASN A 504 -23.02 -4.86 9.57
CA ASN A 504 -23.93 -3.74 9.37
C ASN A 504 -25.22 -4.16 8.65
N GLY A 505 -25.12 -5.06 7.68
CA GLY A 505 -26.28 -5.64 6.99
C GLY A 505 -27.17 -6.45 7.93
N MET A 506 -26.59 -7.26 8.81
CA MET A 506 -27.32 -7.96 9.87
C MET A 506 -28.03 -6.99 10.80
N ASP A 507 -27.37 -5.92 11.24
CA ASP A 507 -27.96 -4.93 12.14
C ASP A 507 -29.16 -4.21 11.51
N ARG A 508 -29.07 -3.84 10.22
CA ARG A 508 -30.19 -3.20 9.48
C ARG A 508 -31.38 -4.14 9.27
N THR A 509 -31.14 -5.44 9.21
CA THR A 509 -32.14 -6.45 8.86
C THR A 509 -32.62 -7.27 10.06
N CYS A 510 -31.98 -7.11 11.22
CA CYS A 510 -32.43 -7.67 12.49
C CYS A 510 -33.80 -7.08 12.85
N GLY A 511 -34.80 -7.94 13.09
CA GLY A 511 -36.14 -7.51 13.49
C GLY A 511 -36.16 -6.88 14.88
N GLU A 512 -37.20 -6.09 15.18
CA GLU A 512 -37.41 -5.46 16.50
C GLU A 512 -37.79 -6.45 17.62
N GLU A 513 -38.01 -7.73 17.32
CA GLU A 513 -38.35 -8.75 18.32
C GLU A 513 -37.08 -9.44 18.82
N ARG A 514 -36.46 -8.87 19.87
CA ARG A 514 -35.54 -9.56 20.76
C ARG A 514 -36.26 -10.16 21.96
#